data_AF-A0A1W9J4I4-F1
#
_entry.id   AF-A0A1W9J4I4-F1
#
_cell.length_a   1.000
_cell.length_b   1.000
_cell.length_c   1.000
_cell.angle_alpha   90.00
_cell.angle_beta   90.00
_cell.angle_gamma   90.00
#
_symmetry.space_group_name_H-M   'P 1'
#
loop_
_entity.id
_entity.type
_entity.pdbx_description
1 polymer ?
#
loop_
_entity_poly.entity_id
_entity_poly.type
_entity_poly.pdbx_seq_one_letter_code
_entity_poly.pdbx_strand_id
1 'polypeptide(L)'
;MKDWFLWYVQQTAQRKDWAMYRDRYLCPCCFMPTLSARAAYEVCEICDWEDDGQDSLDADIVRGGPNDNYSLREARTNFAQHFTMYRPADTRPFTFEQMDRRFKEQLHRILSDAVSDGSEDSWRRALESELEVFKTRARQDGLSH
;
A
#
# COMPACT_ATOMS: atom_id res chain seq x y z
N MET A 1 -8.08 25.67 -14.65
CA MET A 1 -7.01 24.69 -15.02
C MET A 1 -5.67 25.01 -14.37
N LYS A 2 -5.29 26.29 -14.14
CA LYS A 2 -4.09 26.65 -13.38
C LYS A 2 -4.18 26.30 -11.88
N ASP A 3 -5.38 26.27 -11.32
CA ASP A 3 -5.59 26.08 -9.88
C ASP A 3 -5.27 24.67 -9.39
N TRP A 4 -5.60 23.63 -10.16
CA TRP A 4 -5.25 22.25 -9.83
C TRP A 4 -3.74 22.03 -9.81
N PHE A 5 -3.02 22.57 -10.80
CA PHE A 5 -1.57 22.40 -10.88
C PHE A 5 -0.86 23.12 -9.73
N LEU A 6 -1.25 24.36 -9.42
CA LEU A 6 -0.69 25.10 -8.29
C LEU A 6 -1.00 24.43 -6.94
N TRP A 7 -2.22 23.92 -6.78
CA TRP A 7 -2.59 23.12 -5.62
C TRP A 7 -1.73 21.86 -5.52
N TYR A 8 -1.57 21.11 -6.62
CA TYR A 8 -0.78 19.88 -6.65
C TYR A 8 0.68 20.13 -6.25
N VAL A 9 1.30 21.16 -6.82
CA VAL A 9 2.66 21.59 -6.46
C VAL A 9 2.73 21.97 -4.97
N GLN A 10 1.74 22.70 -4.46
CA GLN A 10 1.71 23.08 -3.05
C GLN A 10 1.59 21.84 -2.13
N GLN A 11 0.78 20.84 -2.46
CA GLN A 11 0.64 19.64 -1.63
C GLN A 11 1.89 18.75 -1.68
N THR A 12 2.49 18.59 -2.85
CA THR A 12 3.68 17.76 -3.02
C THR A 12 4.95 18.43 -2.46
N ALA A 13 4.99 19.76 -2.40
CA ALA A 13 6.08 20.52 -1.79
C ALA A 13 6.00 20.64 -0.26
N GLN A 14 4.89 20.22 0.36
CA GLN A 14 4.78 20.25 1.81
C GLN A 14 5.78 19.28 2.44
N ARG A 15 6.43 19.73 3.51
CA ARG A 15 7.18 18.83 4.38
C ARG A 15 6.19 17.87 5.04
N LYS A 16 6.41 16.57 4.83
CA LYS A 16 5.63 15.50 5.44
C LYS A 16 6.52 14.75 6.42
N ASP A 17 6.06 14.59 7.65
CA ASP A 17 6.72 13.75 8.65
C ASP A 17 6.14 12.34 8.53
N TRP A 18 6.62 11.59 7.54
CA TRP A 18 6.13 10.25 7.26
C TRP A 18 6.48 9.26 8.38
N ALA A 19 5.49 8.49 8.82
CA ALA A 19 5.68 7.50 9.86
C ALA A 19 6.59 6.36 9.37
N MET A 20 7.53 5.97 10.22
CA MET A 20 8.46 4.87 9.99
C MET A 20 8.37 3.85 11.12
N TYR A 21 8.68 2.60 10.79
CA TYR A 21 9.01 1.57 11.75
C TYR A 21 10.32 0.93 11.29
N ARG A 22 11.35 1.03 12.13
CA ARG A 22 12.73 0.62 11.80
C ARG A 22 13.23 1.34 10.54
N ASP A 23 13.61 0.58 9.52
CA ASP A 23 14.16 1.04 8.24
C ASP A 23 13.10 1.13 7.13
N ARG A 24 11.81 1.03 7.46
CA ARG A 24 10.70 1.06 6.51
C ARG A 24 9.69 2.16 6.83
N TYR A 25 9.08 2.71 5.79
CA TYR A 25 7.98 3.65 5.89
C TYR A 25 6.65 2.92 5.90
N LEU A 26 5.70 3.48 6.65
CA LEU A 26 4.32 2.99 6.65
C LEU A 26 3.62 3.39 5.36
N CYS A 27 2.97 2.43 4.74
CA CYS A 27 2.06 2.65 3.62
C CYS A 27 0.93 3.60 4.07
N PRO A 28 0.62 4.66 3.29
CA PRO A 28 -0.43 5.60 3.68
C PRO A 28 -1.83 4.98 3.65
N CYS A 29 -2.01 3.84 2.98
CA CYS A 29 -3.29 3.14 2.88
C CYS A 29 -3.50 2.13 4.03
N CYS A 30 -2.68 1.08 4.12
CA CYS A 30 -2.86 0.02 5.14
C CYS A 30 -2.07 0.23 6.44
N PHE A 31 -1.22 1.26 6.51
CA PHE A 31 -0.40 1.60 7.68
C PHE A 31 0.62 0.54 8.13
N MET A 32 0.92 -0.44 7.29
CA MET A 32 2.00 -1.41 7.54
C MET A 32 3.34 -0.92 6.95
N PRO A 33 4.50 -1.27 7.54
CA PRO A 33 5.81 -0.81 7.12
C PRO A 33 6.34 -1.60 5.91
N THR A 34 5.72 -1.38 4.76
CA THR A 34 5.99 -2.12 3.51
C THR A 34 6.80 -1.32 2.48
N LEU A 35 7.04 -0.03 2.73
CA LEU A 35 7.70 0.86 1.76
C LEU A 35 9.16 1.11 2.17
N SER A 36 10.09 1.00 1.23
CA SER A 36 11.51 1.32 1.44
C SER A 36 11.77 2.83 1.36
N ALA A 37 10.98 3.54 0.55
CA ALA A 37 10.98 4.99 0.46
C ALA A 37 9.54 5.51 0.28
N ARG A 38 9.32 6.77 0.65
CA ARG A 38 8.05 7.47 0.39
C ARG A 38 8.14 8.36 -0.84
N ALA A 39 7.01 8.52 -1.52
CA ALA A 39 6.85 9.22 -2.80
C ALA A 39 7.80 8.68 -3.89
N ALA A 40 8.11 7.38 -3.82
CA ALA A 40 9.02 6.68 -4.74
C ALA A 40 8.29 5.76 -5.73
N TYR A 41 6.97 5.83 -5.79
CA TYR A 41 6.12 4.99 -6.64
C TYR A 41 6.22 3.49 -6.34
N GLU A 42 6.56 3.15 -5.09
CA GLU A 42 6.52 1.77 -4.64
C GLU A 42 5.06 1.31 -4.43
N VAL A 43 4.74 0.11 -4.90
CA VAL A 43 3.43 -0.51 -4.70
C VAL A 43 3.44 -1.32 -3.42
N CYS A 44 2.48 -1.07 -2.54
CA CYS A 44 2.37 -1.80 -1.28
C CYS A 44 1.97 -3.27 -1.51
N GLU A 45 2.79 -4.21 -1.02
CA GLU A 45 2.55 -5.67 -1.15
C GLU A 45 1.24 -6.17 -0.49
N ILE A 46 0.63 -5.36 0.38
CA ILE A 46 -0.59 -5.73 1.12
C ILE A 46 -1.85 -5.13 0.49
N CYS A 47 -1.84 -3.84 0.17
CA CYS A 47 -3.07 -3.14 -0.25
C CYS A 47 -3.03 -2.67 -1.70
N ASP A 48 -1.93 -2.86 -2.40
CA ASP A 48 -1.75 -2.58 -3.83
C ASP A 48 -1.77 -1.07 -4.19
N TRP A 49 -1.80 -0.19 -3.19
CA TRP A 49 -1.64 1.26 -3.37
C TRP A 49 -0.20 1.60 -3.80
N GLU A 50 -0.04 2.35 -4.89
CA GLU A 50 1.23 2.95 -5.30
C GLU A 50 1.48 4.24 -4.52
N ASP A 51 2.61 4.34 -3.82
CA ASP A 51 2.94 5.52 -3.03
C ASP A 51 3.49 6.65 -3.91
N ASP A 52 2.55 7.45 -4.44
CA ASP A 52 2.77 8.72 -5.13
C ASP A 52 3.00 9.92 -4.18
N GLY A 53 3.20 9.62 -2.88
CA GLY A 53 3.41 10.60 -1.83
C GLY A 53 2.14 11.24 -1.27
N GLN A 54 0.94 10.80 -1.69
CA GLN A 54 -0.33 11.20 -1.05
C GLN A 54 -0.38 10.76 0.42
N ASP A 55 -1.02 11.55 1.28
CA ASP A 55 -1.23 11.22 2.68
C ASP A 55 -2.56 11.82 3.18
N SER A 56 -2.74 11.92 4.49
CA SER A 56 -4.02 12.23 5.13
C SER A 56 -4.55 13.62 4.82
N LEU A 57 -3.68 14.60 4.56
CA LEU A 57 -4.08 15.98 4.21
C LEU A 57 -4.73 16.09 2.82
N ASP A 58 -4.39 15.18 1.92
CA ASP A 58 -4.88 15.16 0.54
C ASP A 58 -5.58 13.85 0.19
N ALA A 59 -6.00 13.05 1.19
CA ALA A 59 -6.52 11.71 1.00
C ALA A 59 -7.81 11.61 0.18
N ASP A 60 -8.59 12.69 0.12
CA ASP A 60 -9.85 12.77 -0.64
C ASP A 60 -9.64 13.07 -2.13
N ILE A 61 -8.41 13.37 -2.53
CA ILE A 61 -8.10 13.80 -3.89
C ILE A 61 -7.82 12.60 -4.76
N VAL A 62 -8.41 12.57 -5.94
CA VAL A 62 -8.07 11.60 -6.98
C VAL A 62 -6.94 12.18 -7.81
N ARG A 63 -5.75 11.57 -7.71
CA ARG A 63 -4.56 12.00 -8.47
C ARG A 63 -4.41 11.29 -9.81
N GLY A 64 -5.11 10.18 -10.03
CA GLY A 64 -4.99 9.40 -11.26
C GLY A 64 -3.77 8.48 -11.26
N GLY A 65 -3.24 8.22 -12.46
CA GLY A 65 -2.04 7.41 -12.64
C GLY A 65 -2.29 5.93 -12.36
N PRO A 66 -1.30 5.20 -11.82
CA PRO A 66 -1.43 3.78 -11.47
C PRO A 66 -2.50 3.50 -10.41
N ASN A 67 -2.84 4.48 -9.56
CA ASN A 67 -3.94 4.39 -8.62
C ASN A 67 -5.32 4.69 -9.25
N ASP A 68 -5.40 4.89 -10.58
CA ASP A 68 -6.62 5.15 -11.35
C ASP A 68 -7.51 6.26 -10.71
N ASN A 69 -8.83 6.12 -10.79
CA ASN A 69 -9.79 7.09 -10.26
C ASN A 69 -10.03 6.95 -8.75
N TYR A 70 -9.11 6.35 -8.00
CA TYR A 70 -9.21 6.17 -6.56
C TYR A 70 -8.64 7.37 -5.80
N SER A 71 -9.29 7.71 -4.70
CA SER A 71 -8.70 8.52 -3.65
C SER A 71 -8.04 7.60 -2.61
N LEU A 72 -7.03 8.09 -1.90
CA LEU A 72 -6.44 7.34 -0.78
C LEU A 72 -7.47 7.01 0.31
N ARG A 73 -8.45 7.89 0.57
CA ARG A 73 -9.55 7.62 1.51
C ARG A 73 -10.36 6.42 1.07
N GLU A 74 -10.71 6.35 -0.20
CA GLU A 74 -11.45 5.23 -0.75
C GLU A 74 -10.62 3.93 -0.70
N ALA A 75 -9.34 3.99 -1.09
CA ALA A 75 -8.44 2.85 -0.99
C ALA A 75 -8.35 2.30 0.46
N ARG A 76 -8.30 3.18 1.48
CA ARG A 76 -8.36 2.79 2.89
C ARG A 76 -9.67 2.06 3.23
N THR A 77 -10.81 2.57 2.76
CA THR A 77 -12.11 1.92 2.97
C THR A 77 -12.18 0.55 2.30
N ASN A 78 -11.72 0.44 1.05
CA ASN A 78 -11.69 -0.81 0.32
C ASN A 78 -10.76 -1.82 1.00
N PHE A 79 -9.57 -1.38 1.43
CA PHE A 79 -8.61 -2.23 2.14
C PHE A 79 -9.23 -2.82 3.42
N ALA A 80 -9.89 -1.98 4.22
CA ALA A 80 -10.54 -2.43 5.46
C ALA A 80 -11.62 -3.51 5.22
N GLN A 81 -12.24 -3.54 4.04
CA GLN A 81 -13.30 -4.50 3.69
C GLN A 81 -12.78 -5.72 2.92
N HIS A 82 -11.72 -5.54 2.14
CA HIS A 82 -11.36 -6.48 1.07
C HIS A 82 -9.86 -6.83 1.01
N PHE A 83 -9.01 -6.23 1.85
CA PHE A 83 -7.55 -6.43 1.81
C PHE A 83 -6.90 -6.06 0.46
N THR A 84 -7.48 -5.07 -0.24
CA THR A 84 -6.93 -4.45 -1.45
C THR A 84 -7.51 -3.05 -1.62
N MET A 85 -6.82 -2.16 -2.34
CA MET A 85 -7.34 -0.83 -2.67
C MET A 85 -8.52 -0.86 -3.65
N TYR A 86 -8.69 -1.96 -4.40
CA TYR A 86 -9.64 -2.04 -5.49
C TYR A 86 -11.10 -2.22 -5.02
N ARG A 87 -12.03 -1.64 -5.77
CA ARG A 87 -13.48 -1.89 -5.65
C ARG A 87 -13.80 -3.29 -6.18
N PRO A 88 -14.79 -3.99 -5.60
CA PRO A 88 -15.31 -5.23 -6.19
C PRO A 88 -15.83 -5.08 -7.64
N ALA A 89 -16.27 -3.87 -8.02
CA ALA A 89 -16.73 -3.57 -9.37
C ALA A 89 -15.62 -3.61 -10.42
N ASP A 90 -14.37 -3.39 -10.03
CA ASP A 90 -13.20 -3.45 -10.91
C ASP A 90 -12.74 -4.91 -10.99
N THR A 91 -13.57 -5.74 -11.63
CA THR A 91 -13.55 -7.21 -11.50
C THR A 91 -12.19 -7.83 -11.78
N ARG A 92 -11.45 -7.35 -12.79
CA ARG A 92 -10.12 -7.91 -13.13
C ARG A 92 -9.10 -7.71 -12.00
N PRO A 93 -8.70 -6.47 -11.65
CA PRO A 93 -7.74 -6.25 -10.57
C PRO A 93 -8.27 -6.80 -9.24
N PHE A 94 -9.56 -6.63 -8.94
CA PHE A 94 -10.13 -7.16 -7.70
C PHE A 94 -10.00 -8.68 -7.60
N THR A 95 -10.41 -9.43 -8.64
CA THR A 95 -10.39 -10.91 -8.59
C THR A 95 -8.97 -11.44 -8.48
N PHE A 96 -8.02 -10.84 -9.20
CA PHE A 96 -6.61 -11.21 -9.11
C PHE A 96 -6.09 -11.04 -7.68
N GLU A 97 -6.30 -9.88 -7.06
CA GLU A 97 -5.81 -9.63 -5.70
C GLU A 97 -6.53 -10.47 -4.64
N GLN A 98 -7.79 -10.85 -4.88
CA GLN A 98 -8.49 -11.77 -3.98
C GLN A 98 -7.89 -13.19 -3.97
N MET A 99 -7.19 -13.64 -5.02
CA MET A 99 -6.54 -14.95 -5.04
C MET A 99 -5.41 -15.05 -3.99
N ASP A 100 -4.73 -13.94 -3.74
CA ASP A 100 -3.59 -13.84 -2.81
C ASP A 100 -3.97 -13.33 -1.42
N ARG A 101 -5.25 -13.01 -1.21
CA ARG A 101 -5.76 -12.39 0.01
C ARG A 101 -5.27 -13.07 1.28
N ARG A 102 -5.26 -14.42 1.34
CA ARG A 102 -4.80 -15.15 2.54
C ARG A 102 -3.35 -14.82 2.93
N PHE A 103 -2.49 -14.62 1.93
CA PHE A 103 -1.08 -14.32 2.15
C PHE A 103 -0.90 -12.88 2.59
N LYS A 104 -1.68 -11.95 2.00
CA LYS A 104 -1.74 -10.54 2.40
C LYS A 104 -2.25 -10.37 3.83
N GLU A 105 -3.31 -11.09 4.20
CA GLU A 105 -3.86 -11.11 5.56
C GLU A 105 -2.84 -11.63 6.57
N GLN A 106 -2.13 -12.71 6.22
CA GLN A 106 -1.06 -13.24 7.06
C GLN A 106 0.08 -12.24 7.23
N LEU A 107 0.56 -11.63 6.14
CA LEU A 107 1.63 -10.63 6.18
C LEU A 107 1.22 -9.41 7.01
N HIS A 108 0.03 -8.87 6.79
CA HIS A 108 -0.52 -7.76 7.57
C HIS A 108 -0.57 -8.08 9.06
N ARG A 109 -1.04 -9.28 9.43
CA ARG A 109 -1.08 -9.69 10.84
C ARG A 109 0.32 -9.75 11.46
N ILE A 110 1.28 -10.37 10.78
CA ILE A 110 2.64 -10.52 11.32
C ILE A 110 3.34 -9.16 11.44
N LEU A 111 3.16 -8.27 10.46
CA LEU A 111 3.67 -6.90 10.53
C LEU A 111 3.02 -6.10 11.66
N SER A 112 1.70 -6.21 11.81
CA SER A 112 0.97 -5.56 12.91
C SER A 112 1.45 -6.06 14.27
N ASP A 113 1.66 -7.36 14.43
CA ASP A 113 2.21 -7.96 15.65
C ASP A 113 3.62 -7.39 15.93
N ALA A 114 4.50 -7.34 14.92
CA ALA A 114 5.86 -6.81 15.05
C ALA A 114 5.91 -5.31 15.40
N VAL A 115 5.02 -4.51 14.79
CA VAL A 115 4.89 -3.07 15.12
C VAL A 115 4.39 -2.89 16.55
N SER A 116 3.47 -3.75 17.00
CA SER A 116 2.84 -3.65 18.32
C SER A 116 3.75 -4.11 19.45
N ASP A 117 4.48 -5.21 19.26
CA ASP A 117 5.36 -5.79 20.28
C ASP A 117 6.81 -5.23 20.25
N GLY A 118 7.21 -4.62 19.13
CA GLY A 118 8.55 -4.06 18.94
C GLY A 118 9.68 -5.11 18.83
N SER A 119 9.35 -6.40 18.76
CA SER A 119 10.30 -7.50 18.87
C SER A 119 11.10 -7.73 17.58
N GLU A 120 12.41 -7.94 17.73
CA GLU A 120 13.30 -8.36 16.63
C GLU A 120 12.85 -9.70 16.02
N ASP A 121 12.33 -10.62 16.84
CA ASP A 121 11.90 -11.93 16.36
C ASP A 121 10.60 -11.83 15.55
N SER A 122 9.68 -10.98 15.97
CA SER A 122 8.46 -10.69 15.22
C SER A 122 8.79 -9.97 13.91
N TRP A 123 9.73 -9.03 13.93
CA TRP A 123 10.22 -8.38 12.72
C TRP A 123 10.88 -9.36 11.73
N ARG A 124 11.75 -10.27 12.21
CA ARG A 124 12.37 -11.29 11.36
C ARG A 124 11.33 -12.19 10.68
N ARG A 125 10.32 -12.65 11.43
CA ARG A 125 9.21 -13.44 10.87
C ARG A 125 8.41 -12.65 9.83
N ALA A 126 8.26 -11.34 10.02
CA ALA A 126 7.59 -10.48 9.05
C ALA A 126 8.33 -10.44 7.72
N LEU A 127 9.66 -10.24 7.77
CA LEU A 127 10.51 -10.23 6.57
C LEU A 127 10.50 -11.59 5.84
N GLU A 128 10.51 -12.70 6.58
CA GLU A 128 10.37 -14.04 6.00
C GLU A 128 9.00 -14.20 5.31
N SER A 129 7.91 -13.74 5.94
CA SER A 129 6.57 -13.79 5.35
C SER A 129 6.45 -12.91 4.11
N GLU A 130 7.08 -11.74 4.09
CA GLU A 130 7.10 -10.82 2.94
C GLU A 130 7.77 -11.48 1.72
N LEU A 131 8.89 -12.18 1.92
CA LEU A 131 9.57 -12.94 0.87
C LEU A 131 8.69 -14.04 0.26
N GLU A 132 7.83 -14.68 1.05
CA GLU A 132 6.90 -15.70 0.54
C GLU A 132 5.75 -15.09 -0.28
N VAL A 133 5.26 -13.90 0.10
CA VAL A 133 4.30 -13.13 -0.73
C VAL A 133 4.93 -12.79 -2.07
N PHE A 134 6.13 -12.23 -2.07
CA PHE A 134 6.86 -11.85 -3.28
C PHE A 134 7.07 -13.04 -4.24
N LYS A 135 7.50 -14.20 -3.70
CA LYS A 135 7.66 -15.43 -4.49
C LYS A 135 6.35 -15.94 -5.08
N THR A 136 5.23 -15.74 -4.38
CA THR A 136 3.91 -16.17 -4.85
C THR A 136 3.45 -15.32 -6.02
N ARG A 137 3.55 -13.98 -5.90
CA ARG A 137 3.22 -13.04 -6.98
C ARG A 137 4.07 -13.25 -8.22
N ALA A 138 5.39 -13.39 -8.07
CA ALA A 138 6.31 -13.64 -9.19
C ALA A 138 5.97 -14.92 -9.98
N ARG A 139 5.43 -15.96 -9.33
CA ARG A 139 4.96 -17.18 -10.01
C ARG A 139 3.70 -16.93 -10.83
N GLN A 140 2.79 -16.08 -10.35
CA GLN A 140 1.55 -15.75 -11.05
C GLN A 140 1.84 -14.92 -12.30
N ASP A 141 2.71 -13.93 -12.19
CA ASP A 141 3.14 -13.12 -13.34
C ASP A 141 3.83 -13.99 -14.40
N GLY A 142 4.69 -14.92 -13.98
CA GLY A 142 5.35 -15.89 -14.87
C GLY A 142 4.44 -16.95 -15.50
N LEU A 143 3.20 -17.12 -15.01
CA LEU A 143 2.17 -18.01 -15.58
C LEU A 143 1.18 -17.25 -16.49
N SER A 144 1.32 -15.93 -16.61
CA SER A 144 0.42 -15.05 -17.37
C SER A 144 0.94 -14.71 -18.79
N HIS A 145 1.93 -15.47 -19.29
CA HIS A 145 2.49 -15.36 -20.65
C HIS A 145 2.38 -16.66 -21.43
#